data_AF-A0A3S9SJY0-F1
#
_entry.id   AF-A0A3S9SJY0-F1
#
_cell.length_a   1.000
_cell.length_b   1.000
_cell.length_c   1.000
_cell.angle_alpha   90.00
_cell.angle_beta   90.00
_cell.angle_gamma   90.00
#
_symmetry.space_group_name_H-M   'P 1'
#
loop_
_entity.id
_entity.type
_entity.pdbx_description
1 polymer ?
#
loop_
_entity_poly.entity_id
_entity_poly.type
_entity_poly.pdbx_seq_one_letter_code
_entity_poly.pdbx_strand_id
1 'polypeptide(L)'
;MKPVAAHPVPTLSPELFGSDPIPYWDNRDTAYLAALWEEPVTYVVQFAQALDSVTAGYFLSCYVARYRPGEWVALNEDIVRRETGLGGGSWYRVRHLLLEAGILANERRLNVSLYRLDGEKLEGLLRCRADVSLCAVAAPPVSLNRLHLKTLLHYGLSVKACLLLAAVQADTPHIALAERQDCSPWVALPEQAVTERTRLSRREQRLAAEALRDIGVLETKYGGFPRMRHCRYSLQRLAELGDGYMQSLTV
;
A
#
# COMPACT_ATOMS: atom_id res chain seq x y z
N MET A 1 42.62 -37.67 -2.88
CA MET A 1 41.27 -37.49 -3.45
C MET A 1 40.51 -38.80 -3.29
N LYS A 2 39.53 -38.85 -2.38
CA LYS A 2 38.58 -39.97 -2.26
C LYS A 2 37.28 -39.57 -2.96
N PRO A 3 36.63 -40.44 -3.73
CA PRO A 3 35.36 -40.11 -4.38
C PRO A 3 34.24 -40.07 -3.32
N VAL A 4 33.44 -39.00 -3.33
CA VAL A 4 32.22 -38.89 -2.53
C VAL A 4 31.13 -39.70 -3.24
N ALA A 5 30.49 -40.59 -2.51
CA ALA A 5 29.42 -41.45 -2.99
C ALA A 5 28.21 -40.63 -3.45
N ALA A 6 27.69 -40.93 -4.64
CA ALA A 6 26.43 -40.39 -5.12
C ALA A 6 25.27 -40.99 -4.32
N HIS A 7 24.57 -40.17 -3.54
CA HIS A 7 23.28 -40.56 -2.98
C HIS A 7 22.22 -40.54 -4.11
N PRO A 8 21.42 -41.60 -4.28
CA PRO A 8 20.34 -41.59 -5.26
C PRO A 8 19.23 -40.64 -4.78
N VAL A 9 18.81 -39.74 -5.68
CA VAL A 9 17.62 -38.91 -5.48
C VAL A 9 16.41 -39.84 -5.46
N PRO A 10 15.57 -39.83 -4.39
CA PRO A 10 14.39 -40.67 -4.35
C PRO A 10 13.42 -40.18 -5.43
N THR A 11 13.18 -41.02 -6.42
CA THR A 11 12.17 -40.79 -7.45
C THR A 11 10.81 -41.00 -6.79
N LEU A 12 10.04 -39.93 -6.62
CA LEU A 12 8.68 -40.01 -6.09
C LEU A 12 7.85 -40.89 -7.03
N SER A 13 7.25 -41.95 -6.48
CA SER A 13 6.40 -42.87 -7.23
C SER A 13 5.13 -42.16 -7.70
N PRO A 14 4.65 -42.39 -8.95
CA PRO A 14 3.50 -41.69 -9.53
C PRO A 14 2.14 -42.07 -8.92
N GLU A 15 2.13 -42.93 -7.90
CA GLU A 15 0.92 -43.48 -7.28
C GLU A 15 0.33 -42.61 -6.15
N LEU A 16 0.91 -41.44 -5.86
CA LEU A 16 0.34 -40.47 -4.90
C LEU A 16 -0.82 -39.64 -5.45
N PHE A 17 -1.12 -39.74 -6.75
CA PHE A 17 -2.32 -39.13 -7.33
C PHE A 17 -3.49 -40.12 -7.24
N GLY A 18 -3.85 -40.48 -6.01
CA GLY A 18 -5.14 -41.08 -5.71
C GLY A 18 -6.24 -40.15 -6.21
N SER A 19 -7.21 -40.74 -6.91
CA SER A 19 -8.42 -40.12 -7.41
C SER A 19 -9.36 -39.72 -6.27
N ASP A 20 -8.91 -38.84 -5.39
CA ASP A 20 -9.77 -38.14 -4.46
C ASP A 20 -10.42 -36.97 -5.20
N PRO A 21 -11.74 -36.75 -5.05
CA PRO A 21 -12.36 -35.56 -5.60
C PRO A 21 -11.67 -34.35 -4.97
N ILE A 22 -11.05 -33.53 -5.83
CA ILE A 22 -10.44 -32.26 -5.43
C ILE A 22 -11.48 -31.55 -4.55
N PRO A 23 -11.19 -31.25 -3.27
CA PRO A 23 -12.15 -30.59 -2.41
C PRO A 23 -12.57 -29.31 -3.13
N TYR A 24 -13.86 -29.14 -3.30
CA TYR A 24 -14.44 -27.93 -3.87
C TYR A 24 -14.10 -26.80 -2.90
N TRP A 25 -12.95 -26.15 -3.10
CA TRP A 25 -12.54 -24.98 -2.34
C TRP A 25 -13.67 -23.98 -2.48
N ASP A 26 -14.32 -23.64 -1.37
CA ASP A 26 -15.35 -22.61 -1.36
C ASP A 26 -14.73 -21.34 -1.99
N ASN A 27 -15.47 -20.66 -2.87
CA ASN A 27 -15.02 -19.40 -3.49
C ASN A 27 -14.60 -18.35 -2.43
N ARG A 28 -15.07 -18.52 -1.20
CA ARG A 28 -14.65 -17.75 -0.03
C ARG A 28 -13.18 -17.99 0.33
N ASP A 29 -12.76 -19.24 0.48
CA ASP A 29 -11.39 -19.59 0.89
C ASP A 29 -10.34 -19.14 -0.14
N THR A 30 -10.70 -19.20 -1.43
CA THR A 30 -9.82 -18.71 -2.50
C THR A 30 -9.63 -17.20 -2.47
N ALA A 31 -10.62 -16.42 -2.02
CA ALA A 31 -10.51 -14.97 -1.88
C ALA A 31 -9.54 -14.57 -0.75
N TYR A 32 -9.62 -15.22 0.41
CA TYR A 32 -8.68 -14.97 1.52
C TYR A 32 -7.25 -15.35 1.14
N LEU A 33 -7.06 -16.48 0.46
CA LEU A 33 -5.75 -16.90 -0.04
C LEU A 33 -5.21 -15.93 -1.12
N ALA A 34 -6.06 -15.46 -2.02
CA ALA A 34 -5.68 -14.47 -3.03
C ALA A 34 -5.24 -13.16 -2.37
N ALA A 35 -5.92 -12.70 -1.31
CA ALA A 35 -5.55 -11.49 -0.58
C ALA A 35 -4.17 -11.60 0.10
N LEU A 36 -3.77 -12.80 0.55
CA LEU A 36 -2.42 -13.04 1.10
C LEU A 36 -1.32 -12.96 0.04
N TRP A 37 -1.64 -13.25 -1.22
CA TRP A 37 -0.73 -13.16 -2.37
C TRP A 37 -0.72 -11.83 -3.09
N GLU A 38 -1.45 -10.84 -2.58
CA GLU A 38 -1.35 -9.49 -3.11
C GLU A 38 -0.05 -8.81 -2.69
N GLU A 39 0.78 -8.46 -3.69
CA GLU A 39 2.01 -7.71 -3.47
C GLU A 39 1.73 -6.35 -2.81
N PRO A 40 2.47 -5.94 -1.77
CA PRO A 40 2.29 -4.64 -1.14
C PRO A 40 2.59 -3.50 -2.12
N VAL A 41 1.93 -2.37 -1.93
CA VAL A 41 2.24 -1.15 -2.69
C VAL A 41 3.35 -0.39 -1.99
N THR A 42 4.51 -0.29 -2.64
CA THR A 42 5.63 0.53 -2.15
C THR A 42 5.37 2.01 -2.46
N TYR A 43 5.11 2.81 -1.42
CA TYR A 43 4.93 4.25 -1.58
C TYR A 43 6.27 4.97 -1.75
N VAL A 44 6.36 5.79 -2.78
CA VAL A 44 7.55 6.57 -3.14
C VAL A 44 7.27 8.04 -2.82
N VAL A 45 7.85 8.53 -1.72
CA VAL A 45 7.59 9.88 -1.21
C VAL A 45 8.03 10.98 -2.19
N GLN A 46 9.05 10.71 -3.01
CA GLN A 46 9.56 11.64 -4.01
C GLN A 46 8.51 12.02 -5.05
N PHE A 47 7.59 11.11 -5.41
CA PHE A 47 6.48 11.45 -6.30
C PHE A 47 5.52 12.45 -5.66
N ALA A 48 5.26 12.33 -4.36
CA ALA A 48 4.44 13.28 -3.63
C ALA A 48 5.14 14.63 -3.44
N GLN A 49 6.46 14.63 -3.24
CA GLN A 49 7.27 15.86 -3.19
C GLN A 49 7.23 16.60 -4.54
N ALA A 50 7.46 15.89 -5.65
CA ALA A 50 7.52 16.49 -6.98
C ALA A 50 6.19 17.14 -7.42
N LEU A 51 5.07 16.53 -7.03
CA LEU A 51 3.71 16.97 -7.36
C LEU A 51 3.05 17.82 -6.26
N ASP A 52 3.71 18.01 -5.13
CA ASP A 52 3.15 18.58 -3.90
C ASP A 52 1.78 18.00 -3.52
N SER A 53 1.63 16.68 -3.68
CA SER A 53 0.36 15.98 -3.48
C SER A 53 0.57 14.53 -3.09
N VAL A 54 0.23 14.20 -1.83
CA VAL A 54 0.31 12.84 -1.28
C VAL A 54 -0.54 11.86 -2.09
N THR A 55 -1.75 12.25 -2.47
CA THR A 55 -2.66 11.38 -3.23
C THR A 55 -2.15 11.11 -4.64
N ALA A 56 -1.57 12.12 -5.31
CA ALA A 56 -1.00 11.93 -6.64
C ALA A 56 0.31 11.14 -6.61
N GLY A 57 1.14 11.36 -5.59
CA GLY A 57 2.33 10.55 -5.35
C GLY A 57 1.99 9.08 -5.13
N TYR A 58 0.96 8.81 -4.32
CA TYR A 58 0.45 7.46 -4.11
C TYR A 58 -0.07 6.81 -5.41
N PHE A 59 -0.84 7.56 -6.21
CA PHE A 59 -1.29 7.07 -7.52
C PHE A 59 -0.10 6.71 -8.42
N LEU A 60 0.91 7.56 -8.51
CA LEU A 60 2.11 7.28 -9.31
C LEU A 60 2.86 6.05 -8.80
N SER A 61 2.98 5.87 -7.48
CA SER A 61 3.56 4.65 -6.90
C SER A 61 2.82 3.38 -7.34
N CYS A 62 1.49 3.42 -7.40
CA CYS A 62 0.70 2.30 -7.93
C CYS A 62 0.89 2.12 -9.44
N TYR A 63 0.92 3.22 -10.19
CA TYR A 63 1.02 3.18 -11.65
C TYR A 63 2.36 2.59 -12.10
N VAL A 64 3.49 3.07 -11.58
CA VAL A 64 4.82 2.63 -12.01
C VAL A 64 5.17 1.21 -11.55
N ALA A 65 4.49 0.71 -10.51
CA ALA A 65 4.62 -0.68 -10.09
C ALA A 65 3.99 -1.66 -11.10
N ARG A 66 3.09 -1.18 -11.97
CA ARG A 66 2.27 -2.03 -12.84
C ARG A 66 2.50 -1.77 -14.32
N TYR A 67 2.80 -0.53 -14.69
CA TYR A 67 2.91 -0.09 -16.07
C TYR A 67 4.29 0.48 -16.36
N ARG A 68 4.79 0.25 -17.57
CA ARG A 68 6.06 0.83 -17.98
C ARG A 68 5.88 2.30 -18.38
N PRO A 69 6.83 3.19 -18.05
CA PRO A 69 6.84 4.53 -18.64
C PRO A 69 6.76 4.46 -20.16
N GLY A 70 5.96 5.34 -20.78
CA GLY A 70 5.73 5.35 -22.22
C GLY A 70 4.66 4.38 -22.73
N GLU A 71 4.12 3.49 -21.89
CA GLU A 71 3.01 2.60 -22.25
C GLU A 71 1.67 3.36 -22.28
N TRP A 72 0.85 3.10 -23.29
CA TRP A 72 -0.53 3.61 -23.35
C TRP A 72 -1.48 2.64 -22.64
N VAL A 73 -2.07 3.10 -21.54
CA VAL A 73 -2.91 2.31 -20.66
C VAL A 73 -4.34 2.85 -20.66
N ALA A 74 -5.31 1.97 -20.80
CA ALA A 74 -6.72 2.33 -20.62
C ALA A 74 -7.00 2.53 -19.13
N LEU A 75 -7.37 3.75 -18.73
CA LEU A 75 -7.79 4.04 -17.36
C LEU A 75 -9.20 4.63 -17.37
N ASN A 76 -10.08 4.04 -16.57
CA ASN A 76 -11.37 4.60 -16.20
C ASN A 76 -11.51 4.57 -14.67
N GLU A 77 -12.61 5.12 -14.15
CA GLU A 77 -12.84 5.17 -12.70
C GLU A 77 -12.81 3.78 -12.06
N ASP A 78 -13.43 2.78 -12.69
CA ASP A 78 -13.50 1.42 -12.15
C ASP A 78 -12.12 0.74 -12.06
N ILE A 79 -11.31 0.89 -13.11
CA ILE A 79 -9.93 0.38 -13.15
C ILE A 79 -9.11 1.07 -12.06
N VAL A 80 -9.14 2.40 -11.99
CA VAL A 80 -8.37 3.15 -10.99
C VAL A 80 -8.81 2.81 -9.57
N ARG A 81 -10.12 2.69 -9.33
CA ARG A 81 -10.65 2.27 -8.03
C ARG A 81 -10.21 0.86 -7.67
N ARG A 82 -10.22 -0.09 -8.61
CA ARG A 82 -9.75 -1.46 -8.36
C ARG A 82 -8.26 -1.50 -8.07
N GLU A 83 -7.46 -0.74 -8.80
CA GLU A 83 -6.00 -0.82 -8.72
C GLU A 83 -5.42 -0.04 -7.55
N THR A 84 -5.99 1.13 -7.26
CA THR A 84 -5.46 2.10 -6.28
C THR A 84 -6.41 2.34 -5.11
N GLY A 85 -7.66 1.88 -5.18
CA GLY A 85 -8.69 2.18 -4.18
C GLY A 85 -9.15 3.64 -4.17
N LEU A 86 -8.62 4.51 -5.03
CA LEU A 86 -9.07 5.90 -5.14
C LEU A 86 -10.49 5.96 -5.72
N GLY A 87 -11.39 6.68 -5.04
CA GLY A 87 -12.70 7.01 -5.58
C GLY A 87 -12.63 8.01 -6.74
N GLY A 88 -13.68 8.08 -7.57
CA GLY A 88 -13.73 8.91 -8.79
C GLY A 88 -13.30 10.36 -8.58
N GLY A 89 -13.84 11.05 -7.57
CA GLY A 89 -13.46 12.44 -7.30
C GLY A 89 -11.97 12.64 -6.98
N SER A 90 -11.31 11.65 -6.38
CA SER A 90 -9.86 11.69 -6.15
C SER A 90 -9.10 11.37 -7.43
N TRP A 91 -9.57 10.39 -8.21
CA TRP A 91 -8.99 10.08 -9.52
C TRP A 91 -9.02 11.29 -10.46
N TYR A 92 -10.16 11.96 -10.63
CA TYR A 92 -10.26 13.11 -11.53
C TYR A 92 -9.32 14.26 -11.14
N ARG A 93 -9.15 14.51 -9.84
CA ARG A 93 -8.20 15.52 -9.33
C ARG A 93 -6.74 15.13 -9.60
N VAL A 94 -6.38 13.87 -9.34
CA VAL A 94 -5.04 13.36 -9.66
C VAL A 94 -4.79 13.44 -11.15
N ARG A 95 -5.71 12.95 -11.97
CA ARG A 95 -5.62 13.00 -13.43
C ARG A 95 -5.40 14.42 -13.93
N HIS A 96 -6.19 15.38 -13.46
CA HIS A 96 -6.04 16.78 -13.84
C HIS A 96 -4.64 17.30 -13.50
N LEU A 97 -4.19 17.08 -12.27
CA LEU A 97 -2.85 17.49 -11.82
C LEU A 97 -1.73 16.90 -12.69
N LEU A 98 -1.82 15.62 -13.04
CA LEU A 98 -0.80 14.96 -13.87
C LEU A 98 -0.81 15.46 -15.33
N LEU A 99 -1.98 15.78 -15.87
CA LEU A 99 -2.12 16.40 -17.19
C LEU A 99 -1.56 17.83 -17.21
N GLU A 100 -1.87 18.64 -16.19
CA GLU A 100 -1.34 20.01 -16.03
C GLU A 100 0.16 20.03 -15.82
N ALA A 101 0.70 19.09 -15.05
CA ALA A 101 2.15 18.90 -14.90
C ALA A 101 2.82 18.41 -16.19
N GLY A 102 2.05 18.05 -17.22
CA GLY A 102 2.54 17.61 -18.52
C GLY A 102 3.18 16.22 -18.53
N ILE A 103 3.11 15.49 -17.40
CA ILE A 103 3.69 14.14 -17.25
C ILE A 103 2.72 13.04 -17.64
N LEU A 104 1.42 13.34 -17.76
CA LEU A 104 0.44 12.42 -18.31
C LEU A 104 -0.03 12.95 -19.67
N ALA A 105 0.00 12.10 -20.68
CA ALA A 105 -0.65 12.35 -21.96
C ALA A 105 -1.99 11.60 -21.98
N ASN A 106 -2.98 12.15 -22.67
CA ASN A 106 -4.26 11.50 -22.90
C ASN A 106 -4.57 11.41 -24.40
N GLU A 107 -5.05 10.25 -24.82
CA GLU A 107 -5.59 10.02 -26.15
C GLU A 107 -6.95 9.32 -26.02
N ARG A 108 -7.90 9.66 -26.88
CA ARG A 108 -9.21 8.99 -26.91
C ARG A 108 -9.29 8.10 -28.15
N ARG A 109 -9.43 6.79 -27.96
CA ARG A 109 -9.62 5.81 -29.04
C ARG A 109 -10.85 4.96 -28.78
N LEU A 110 -11.74 4.82 -29.77
CA LEU A 110 -12.89 3.91 -29.70
C LEU A 110 -13.70 4.03 -28.39
N ASN A 111 -13.99 5.26 -27.95
CA ASN A 111 -14.66 5.57 -26.68
C ASN A 111 -13.92 5.21 -25.38
N VAL A 112 -12.65 4.82 -25.46
CA VAL A 112 -11.77 4.57 -24.30
C VAL A 112 -10.76 5.71 -24.18
N SER A 113 -10.56 6.20 -22.96
CA SER A 113 -9.49 7.14 -22.63
C SER A 113 -8.21 6.36 -22.30
N LEU A 114 -7.20 6.55 -23.15
CA LEU A 114 -5.86 6.01 -22.97
C LEU A 114 -4.97 7.07 -22.34
N TYR A 115 -4.09 6.65 -21.45
CA TYR A 115 -3.15 7.51 -20.76
C TYR A 115 -1.74 6.96 -20.86
N ARG A 116 -0.77 7.85 -21.04
CA ARG A 116 0.64 7.50 -21.08
C ARG A 116 1.43 8.40 -20.14
N LEU A 117 2.19 7.79 -19.23
CA LEU A 117 3.13 8.50 -18.38
C LEU A 117 4.41 8.83 -19.18
N ASP A 118 4.77 10.11 -19.22
CA ASP A 118 6.00 10.63 -19.80
C ASP A 118 7.13 10.53 -18.76
N GLY A 119 7.98 9.51 -18.93
CA GLY A 119 9.07 9.20 -18.00
C GLY A 119 10.12 10.31 -17.91
N GLU A 120 10.48 10.92 -19.04
CA GLU A 120 11.51 11.97 -19.08
C GLU A 120 11.07 13.21 -18.33
N LYS A 121 9.81 13.63 -18.51
CA LYS A 121 9.26 14.77 -17.77
C LYS A 121 9.08 14.46 -16.29
N LEU A 122 8.66 13.25 -15.94
CA LEU A 122 8.57 12.83 -14.54
C LEU A 122 9.96 12.87 -13.87
N GLU A 123 10.98 12.33 -14.54
CA GLU A 123 12.37 12.38 -14.06
C GLU A 123 12.87 13.82 -13.90
N GLY A 124 12.56 14.69 -14.87
CA GLY A 124 12.85 16.13 -14.78
C GLY A 124 12.19 16.78 -13.56
N LEU A 125 10.90 16.49 -13.31
CA LEU A 125 10.20 17.00 -12.12
C LEU A 125 10.83 16.51 -10.82
N LEU A 126 11.21 15.23 -10.75
CA LEU A 126 11.85 14.65 -9.56
C LEU A 126 13.17 15.34 -9.26
N ARG A 127 14.02 15.54 -10.27
CA ARG A 127 15.31 16.26 -10.10
C ARG A 127 15.14 17.69 -9.61
N CYS A 128 14.07 18.37 -10.02
CA CYS A 128 13.87 19.78 -9.67
C CYS A 128 13.17 19.99 -8.32
N ARG A 129 12.35 19.03 -7.87
CA ARG A 129 11.39 19.26 -6.77
C ARG A 129 11.40 18.21 -5.66
N ALA A 130 12.03 17.06 -5.87
CA ALA A 130 12.10 16.00 -4.87
C ALA A 130 13.52 15.91 -4.27
N ASP A 131 13.58 15.40 -3.03
CA ASP A 131 14.85 15.04 -2.42
C ASP A 131 15.31 13.69 -2.97
N VAL A 132 16.27 13.75 -3.90
CA VAL A 132 16.91 12.60 -4.55
C VAL A 132 18.30 12.31 -3.97
N SER A 133 18.61 12.84 -2.78
CA SER A 133 19.84 12.50 -2.08
C SER A 133 19.90 11.00 -1.74
N LEU A 134 21.11 10.44 -1.65
CA LEU A 134 21.28 9.01 -1.33
C LEU A 134 20.58 8.64 -0.01
N CYS A 135 20.63 9.52 1.00
CA CYS A 135 19.95 9.31 2.27
C CYS A 135 18.43 9.23 2.11
N ALA A 136 17.84 10.12 1.29
CA ALA A 136 16.39 10.13 1.04
C ALA A 136 15.92 8.93 0.20
N VAL A 137 16.74 8.48 -0.75
CA VAL A 137 16.42 7.32 -1.61
C VAL A 137 16.63 5.99 -0.88
N ALA A 138 17.65 5.91 -0.01
CA ALA A 138 17.93 4.72 0.79
C ALA A 138 17.07 4.63 2.06
N ALA A 139 16.23 5.64 2.33
CA ALA A 139 15.31 5.61 3.46
C ALA A 139 14.33 4.42 3.35
N PRO A 140 13.98 3.77 4.48
CA PRO A 140 13.13 2.59 4.45
C PRO A 140 11.74 2.93 3.89
N PRO A 141 11.28 2.26 2.82
CA PRO A 141 10.05 2.60 2.13
C PRO A 141 8.82 2.37 3.02
N VAL A 142 7.77 3.14 2.77
CA VAL A 142 6.46 2.88 3.37
C VAL A 142 5.73 1.86 2.50
N SER A 143 5.63 0.64 3.00
CA SER A 143 4.93 -0.45 2.30
C SER A 143 3.49 -0.54 2.77
N LEU A 144 2.54 -0.39 1.85
CA LEU A 144 1.11 -0.51 2.10
C LEU A 144 0.67 -1.95 1.82
N ASN A 145 0.30 -2.68 2.87
CA ASN A 145 -0.38 -3.97 2.71
C ASN A 145 -1.70 -3.77 1.93
N ARG A 146 -1.89 -4.47 0.81
CA ARG A 146 -3.05 -4.23 -0.07
C ARG A 146 -4.37 -4.61 0.58
N LEU A 147 -4.40 -5.70 1.37
CA LEU A 147 -5.61 -6.07 2.10
C LEU A 147 -5.99 -4.96 3.08
N HIS A 148 -5.08 -4.50 3.93
CA HIS A 148 -5.34 -3.38 4.84
C HIS A 148 -5.80 -2.13 4.09
N LEU A 149 -5.12 -1.78 3.00
CA LEU A 149 -5.49 -0.63 2.18
C LEU A 149 -6.93 -0.75 1.66
N LYS A 150 -7.27 -1.87 1.00
CA LYS A 150 -8.62 -2.09 0.44
C LYS A 150 -9.69 -2.10 1.53
N THR A 151 -9.43 -2.79 2.64
CA THR A 151 -10.31 -2.83 3.80
C THR A 151 -10.58 -1.42 4.33
N LEU A 152 -9.54 -0.65 4.64
CA LEU A 152 -9.72 0.67 5.22
C LEU A 152 -10.41 1.64 4.26
N LEU A 153 -10.09 1.59 2.96
CA LEU A 153 -10.77 2.38 1.94
C LEU A 153 -12.24 1.97 1.78
N HIS A 154 -12.57 0.67 1.90
CA HIS A 154 -13.95 0.17 1.93
C HIS A 154 -14.74 0.77 3.09
N TYR A 155 -14.14 0.88 4.29
CA TYR A 155 -14.75 1.56 5.44
C TYR A 155 -14.67 3.09 5.38
N GLY A 156 -14.35 3.68 4.22
CA GLY A 156 -14.41 5.12 3.98
C GLY A 156 -13.20 5.92 4.46
N LEU A 157 -12.10 5.25 4.85
CA LEU A 157 -10.88 5.96 5.22
C LEU A 157 -10.18 6.51 3.98
N SER A 158 -9.32 7.50 4.20
CA SER A 158 -8.51 8.06 3.13
C SER A 158 -7.20 7.29 2.95
N VAL A 159 -6.60 7.40 1.76
CA VAL A 159 -5.22 6.93 1.50
C VAL A 159 -4.22 7.54 2.49
N LYS A 160 -4.45 8.78 2.93
CA LYS A 160 -3.61 9.46 3.92
C LYS A 160 -3.67 8.76 5.29
N ALA A 161 -4.84 8.26 5.68
CA ALA A 161 -4.99 7.42 6.88
C ALA A 161 -4.25 6.08 6.72
N CYS A 162 -4.36 5.44 5.55
CA CYS A 162 -3.64 4.20 5.26
C CYS A 162 -2.12 4.40 5.30
N LEU A 163 -1.61 5.51 4.75
CA LEU A 163 -0.19 5.88 4.79
C LEU A 163 0.29 6.15 6.21
N LEU A 164 -0.50 6.84 7.03
CA LEU A 164 -0.17 7.05 8.43
C LEU A 164 -0.05 5.71 9.17
N LEU A 165 -1.02 4.81 8.98
CA LEU A 165 -0.98 3.48 9.59
C LEU A 165 0.24 2.68 9.13
N ALA A 166 0.55 2.69 7.83
CA ALA A 166 1.72 1.99 7.30
C ALA A 166 3.04 2.57 7.83
N ALA A 167 3.14 3.87 8.04
CA ALA A 167 4.30 4.49 8.68
C ALA A 167 4.45 4.01 10.13
N VAL A 168 3.36 3.94 10.90
CA VAL A 168 3.36 3.39 12.27
C VAL A 168 3.80 1.92 12.26
N GLN A 169 3.27 1.12 11.33
CA GLN A 169 3.61 -0.29 11.19
C GLN A 169 5.08 -0.49 10.83
N ALA A 170 5.66 0.38 10.00
CA ALA A 170 7.06 0.31 9.62
C ALA A 170 8.02 0.60 10.80
N ASP A 171 7.59 1.40 11.78
CA ASP A 171 8.37 1.70 12.99
C ASP A 171 8.07 0.73 14.15
N THR A 172 7.15 -0.21 13.94
CA THR A 172 6.78 -1.21 14.95
C THR A 172 7.78 -2.37 14.91
N PRO A 173 8.44 -2.69 16.04
CA PRO A 173 9.33 -3.84 16.11
C PRO A 173 8.63 -5.14 15.69
N HIS A 174 9.38 -6.03 15.03
CA HIS A 174 8.87 -7.35 14.71
C HIS A 174 8.58 -8.13 16.00
N ILE A 175 7.39 -8.72 16.07
CA ILE A 175 6.99 -9.66 17.13
C ILE A 175 6.57 -10.96 16.44
N ALA A 176 7.10 -12.08 16.94
CA ALA A 176 6.79 -13.42 16.47
C ALA A 176 5.28 -13.69 16.59
N LEU A 177 4.70 -14.43 15.65
CA LEU A 177 3.25 -14.65 15.58
C LEU A 177 2.66 -15.17 16.91
N ALA A 178 3.34 -16.10 17.58
CA ALA A 178 2.90 -16.69 18.84
C ALA A 178 2.89 -15.71 20.04
N GLU A 179 3.63 -14.60 19.95
CA GLU A 179 3.76 -13.60 21.01
C GLU A 179 2.92 -12.35 20.75
N ARG A 180 2.21 -12.30 19.61
CA ARG A 180 1.37 -11.15 19.26
C ARG A 180 0.16 -11.09 20.17
N GLN A 181 -0.10 -9.88 20.64
CA GLN A 181 -1.30 -9.54 21.40
C GLN A 181 -2.33 -8.87 20.47
N ASP A 182 -3.50 -8.53 21.02
CA ASP A 182 -4.57 -7.86 20.29
C ASP A 182 -4.16 -6.48 19.74
N CYS A 183 -3.17 -5.84 20.36
CA CYS A 183 -2.62 -4.56 19.93
C CYS A 183 -1.10 -4.63 19.75
N SER A 184 -0.59 -3.78 18.87
CA SER A 184 0.85 -3.55 18.71
C SER A 184 1.46 -2.96 19.99
N PRO A 185 2.78 -3.06 20.19
CA PRO A 185 3.46 -2.29 21.22
C PRO A 185 3.29 -0.79 20.94
N TRP A 186 3.43 0.01 22.00
CA TRP A 186 3.45 1.47 21.88
C TRP A 186 4.76 1.91 21.22
N VAL A 187 4.67 2.68 20.14
CA VAL A 187 5.81 3.27 19.45
C VAL A 187 5.72 4.79 19.47
N ALA A 188 6.88 5.45 19.47
CA ALA A 188 6.96 6.89 19.30
C ALA A 188 6.52 7.27 17.88
N LEU A 189 5.74 8.34 17.75
CA LEU A 189 5.26 8.85 16.47
C LEU A 189 5.65 10.33 16.29
N PRO A 190 6.95 10.61 16.09
CA PRO A 190 7.43 11.97 15.88
C PRO A 190 6.86 12.55 14.58
N GLU A 191 6.31 13.76 14.66
CA GLU A 191 5.63 14.43 13.54
C GLU A 191 6.54 14.59 12.31
N GLN A 192 7.82 14.91 12.56
CA GLN A 192 8.80 15.12 11.50
C GLN A 192 9.12 13.82 10.75
N ALA A 193 9.39 12.71 11.46
CA ALA A 193 9.68 11.44 10.80
C ALA A 193 8.50 10.95 9.94
N VAL A 194 7.27 11.13 10.43
CA VAL A 194 6.08 10.81 9.62
C VAL A 194 6.02 11.70 8.38
N THR A 195 6.30 13.00 8.52
CA THR A 195 6.29 13.94 7.39
C THR A 195 7.34 13.56 6.35
N GLU A 196 8.56 13.22 6.78
CA GLU A 196 9.67 12.84 5.89
C GLU A 196 9.34 11.58 5.08
N ARG A 197 8.65 10.61 5.69
CA ARG A 197 8.32 9.33 5.03
C ARG A 197 7.05 9.35 4.20
N THR A 198 6.08 10.18 4.58
CA THR A 198 4.73 10.15 3.97
C THR A 198 4.36 11.41 3.21
N ARG A 199 5.08 12.52 3.43
CA ARG A 199 4.74 13.89 3.00
C ARG A 199 3.45 14.43 3.63
N LEU A 200 2.85 13.74 4.61
CA LEU A 200 1.66 14.23 5.32
C LEU A 200 2.01 15.44 6.19
N SER A 201 1.32 16.55 5.94
CA SER A 201 1.35 17.73 6.81
C SER A 201 0.81 17.42 8.20
N ARG A 202 1.16 18.26 9.18
CA ARG A 202 0.63 18.16 10.56
C ARG A 202 -0.88 18.03 10.62
N ARG A 203 -1.60 18.82 9.81
CA ARG A 203 -3.07 18.77 9.74
C ARG A 203 -3.55 17.43 9.19
N GLU A 204 -2.93 16.93 8.13
CA GLU A 204 -3.29 15.64 7.52
C GLU A 204 -2.98 14.47 8.46
N GLN A 205 -1.85 14.50 9.16
CA GLN A 205 -1.52 13.50 10.18
C GLN A 205 -2.57 13.48 11.30
N ARG A 206 -3.02 14.66 11.76
CA ARG A 206 -4.05 14.74 12.79
C ARG A 206 -5.38 14.15 12.31
N LEU A 207 -5.85 14.56 11.14
CA LEU A 207 -7.10 14.06 10.55
C LEU A 207 -7.05 12.55 10.26
N ALA A 208 -5.90 12.06 9.78
CA ALA A 208 -5.66 10.63 9.57
C ALA A 208 -5.68 9.85 10.90
N ALA A 209 -5.04 10.38 11.94
CA ALA A 209 -5.05 9.75 13.26
C ALA A 209 -6.44 9.76 13.90
N GLU A 210 -7.19 10.87 13.76
CA GLU A 210 -8.59 10.98 14.17
C GLU A 210 -9.44 9.90 13.50
N ALA A 211 -9.41 9.81 12.16
CA ALA A 211 -10.18 8.82 11.42
C ALA A 211 -9.84 7.38 11.81
N LEU A 212 -8.57 7.05 12.04
CA LEU A 212 -8.15 5.71 12.48
C LEU A 212 -8.57 5.40 13.93
N ARG A 213 -8.62 6.41 14.81
CA ARG A 213 -9.11 6.24 16.19
C ARG A 213 -10.62 6.03 16.22
N ASP A 214 -11.36 6.77 15.40
CA ASP A 214 -12.82 6.71 15.35
C ASP A 214 -13.32 5.30 14.97
N ILE A 215 -12.55 4.55 14.18
CA ILE A 215 -12.84 3.15 13.83
C ILE A 215 -12.16 2.12 14.74
N GLY A 216 -11.43 2.55 15.77
CA GLY A 216 -10.74 1.71 16.75
C GLY A 216 -9.43 1.06 16.27
N VAL A 217 -8.91 1.47 15.11
CA VAL A 217 -7.67 0.89 14.55
C VAL A 217 -6.42 1.47 15.20
N LEU A 218 -6.44 2.74 15.57
CA LEU A 218 -5.30 3.42 16.19
C LEU A 218 -5.66 3.88 17.59
N GLU A 219 -4.70 3.83 18.50
CA GLU A 219 -4.76 4.51 19.79
C GLU A 219 -3.57 5.47 19.91
N THR A 220 -3.79 6.61 20.55
CA THR A 220 -2.74 7.63 20.75
C THR A 220 -2.69 8.07 22.19
N LYS A 221 -1.48 8.21 22.74
CA LYS A 221 -1.25 8.83 24.05
C LYS A 221 -0.09 9.81 23.98
N TYR A 222 -0.05 10.74 24.92
CA TYR A 222 1.09 11.63 25.12
C TYR A 222 1.78 11.25 26.43
N GLY A 223 3.10 11.15 26.41
CA GLY A 223 3.88 10.80 27.59
C GLY A 223 5.38 11.07 27.42
N GLY A 224 6.12 10.99 28.51
CA GLY A 224 7.56 11.25 28.58
C GLY A 224 7.94 12.72 28.79
N PHE A 225 9.22 12.95 29.04
CA PHE A 225 9.86 14.27 29.05
C PHE A 225 11.09 14.24 28.13
N PRO A 226 11.12 14.99 27.01
CA PRO A 226 10.06 15.88 26.52
C PRO A 226 8.78 15.13 26.13
N ARG A 227 7.64 15.84 26.12
CA ARG A 227 6.32 15.27 25.83
C ARG A 227 6.26 14.77 24.39
N MET A 228 6.15 13.46 24.19
CA MET A 228 6.10 12.85 22.86
C MET A 228 4.77 12.12 22.62
N ARG A 229 4.31 12.17 21.37
CA ARG A 229 3.16 11.39 20.90
C ARG A 229 3.59 9.94 20.72
N HIS A 230 2.86 9.04 21.34
CA HIS A 230 2.98 7.61 21.16
C HIS A 230 1.70 7.07 20.54
N CYS A 231 1.83 6.02 19.74
CA CYS A 231 0.69 5.34 19.15
C CYS A 231 0.87 3.83 19.19
N ARG A 232 -0.24 3.11 19.07
CA ARG A 232 -0.28 1.68 18.78
C ARG A 232 -1.48 1.42 17.89
N TYR A 233 -1.47 0.33 17.13
CA TYR A 233 -2.62 -0.09 16.34
C TYR A 233 -3.20 -1.41 16.86
N SER A 234 -4.50 -1.59 16.71
CA SER A 234 -5.19 -2.82 17.09
C SER A 234 -5.12 -3.84 15.94
N LEU A 235 -4.42 -4.95 16.20
CA LEU A 235 -4.37 -6.11 15.30
C LEU A 235 -5.72 -6.81 15.25
N GLN A 236 -6.39 -6.93 16.39
CA GLN A 236 -7.75 -7.49 16.49
C GLN A 236 -8.72 -6.68 15.62
N ARG A 237 -8.74 -5.34 15.75
CA ARG A 237 -9.65 -4.51 14.98
C ARG A 237 -9.37 -4.55 13.48
N LEU A 238 -8.09 -4.59 13.09
CA LEU A 238 -7.71 -4.77 11.69
C LEU A 238 -8.18 -6.13 11.14
N ALA A 239 -8.11 -7.20 11.94
CA ALA A 239 -8.61 -8.51 11.56
C ALA A 239 -10.13 -8.52 11.41
N GLU A 240 -10.88 -7.95 12.37
CA GLU A 240 -12.34 -7.82 12.31
C GLU A 240 -12.81 -7.06 11.05
N LEU A 241 -12.18 -5.91 10.78
CA LEU A 241 -12.51 -5.11 9.60
C LEU A 241 -12.14 -5.87 8.33
N GLY A 242 -10.98 -6.52 8.31
CA GLY A 242 -10.51 -7.33 7.19
C GLY A 242 -11.48 -8.46 6.87
N ASP A 243 -11.92 -9.19 7.88
CA ASP A 243 -12.90 -10.27 7.74
C ASP A 243 -14.24 -9.75 7.19
N GLY A 244 -14.76 -8.65 7.75
CA GLY A 244 -15.99 -8.02 7.22
C GLY A 244 -15.86 -7.55 5.78
N TYR A 245 -14.70 -7.01 5.39
CA TYR A 245 -14.44 -6.65 4.00
C TYR A 245 -14.40 -7.88 3.08
N MET A 246 -13.71 -8.94 3.49
CA MET A 246 -13.62 -10.17 2.70
C MET A 246 -14.98 -10.83 2.51
N GLN A 247 -15.81 -10.87 3.55
CA GLN A 247 -17.19 -11.34 3.45
C GLN A 247 -17.99 -10.54 2.42
N SER A 248 -17.82 -9.20 2.37
CA SER A 248 -18.50 -8.33 1.39
C SER A 248 -18.12 -8.60 -0.07
N LEU A 249 -16.97 -9.24 -0.34
CA LEU A 249 -16.56 -9.62 -1.69
C LEU A 249 -17.16 -10.96 -2.16
N THR A 250 -17.67 -11.75 -1.22
CA THR A 250 -18.12 -13.14 -1.46
C THR A 250 -19.64 -13.29 -1.48
N VAL A 251 -20.38 -12.21 -1.26
CA VAL A 251 -21.85 -12.10 -1.35
C VAL A 251 -22.21 -11.44 -2.67
#